data_AF-S6TWE0-F1
#
_entry.id   AF-S6TWE0-F1
#
_cell.length_a   1.000
_cell.length_b   1.000
_cell.length_c   1.000
_cell.angle_alpha   90.00
_cell.angle_beta   90.00
_cell.angle_gamma   90.00
#
_symmetry.space_group_name_H-M   'P 1'
#
loop_
_entity.id
_entity.type
_entity.pdbx_description
1 polymer ?
#
loop_
_entity_poly.entity_id
_entity_poly.type
_entity_poly.pdbx_seq_one_letter_code
_entity_poly.pdbx_strand_id
1 'polypeptide(L)' 'MLYQGQASQGTQVWLCSGQGSQWAGMGKSLYGQSKAFSESLDRSFAACAAHLQPSLQSVMFGDHAELIDRMDYAQPAIVA' A
#
# COMPACT_ATOMS: atom_id res chain seq x y z
N MET A 1 -47.86 3.54 -3.01
CA MET A 1 -47.15 3.23 -1.74
C MET A 1 -45.66 3.28 -2.01
N LEU A 2 -44.92 4.14 -1.31
CA LEU A 2 -43.45 4.18 -1.38
C LEU A 2 -42.90 3.22 -0.33
N TYR A 3 -42.17 2.19 -0.75
CA TYR A 3 -41.38 1.37 0.17
C TYR A 3 -39.99 1.99 0.31
N GLN A 4 -39.62 2.34 1.54
CA GLN A 4 -38.26 2.72 1.91
C GLN A 4 -37.65 1.54 2.68
N GLY A 5 -36.58 0.95 2.15
CA GLY A 5 -35.81 -0.09 2.84
C GLY A 5 -34.65 0.53 3.62
N GLN A 6 -34.50 0.17 4.89
CA GLN A 6 -33.27 0.42 5.66
C GLN A 6 -32.39 -0.82 5.56
N ALA A 7 -31.19 -0.69 5.00
CA ALA A 7 -30.18 -1.74 5.06
C ALA A 7 -29.52 -1.73 6.44
N SER A 8 -29.50 -2.87 7.13
CA SER A 8 -28.67 -3.05 8.32
C SER A 8 -27.19 -3.17 7.91
N GLN A 9 -26.28 -2.71 8.78
CA GLN A 9 -24.84 -2.95 8.56
C GLN A 9 -24.58 -4.46 8.64
N GLY A 10 -24.29 -5.07 7.50
CA GLY A 10 -23.82 -6.45 7.42
C GLY A 10 -22.36 -6.56 7.86
N THR A 11 -21.91 -7.80 8.09
CA THR A 11 -20.50 -8.10 8.39
C THR A 11 -19.61 -7.69 7.21
N GLN A 12 -18.57 -6.88 7.47
CA GLN A 12 -17.57 -6.50 6.47
C GLN A 12 -16.32 -7.37 6.62
N VAL A 13 -15.75 -7.77 5.48
CA VAL A 13 -14.50 -8.54 5.41
C VAL A 13 -13.53 -7.79 4.50
N TRP A 14 -12.29 -7.63 4.96
CA TRP A 14 -11.19 -7.07 4.17
C TRP A 14 -10.34 -8.22 3.62
N LEU A 15 -10.17 -8.24 2.30
CA LEU A 15 -9.28 -9.17 1.61
C LEU A 15 -8.09 -8.39 1.04
N CYS A 16 -6.90 -8.70 1.53
CA CYS A 16 -5.66 -8.14 0.99
C CYS A 16 -5.05 -9.14 0.01
N SER A 17 -4.77 -8.69 -1.21
CA SER A 17 -4.14 -9.50 -2.26
C SER A 17 -2.67 -9.80 -1.95
N GLY A 18 -2.16 -10.90 -2.49
CA GLY A 18 -0.74 -11.24 -2.43
C GLY A 18 0.11 -10.56 -3.51
N GLN A 19 1.33 -11.09 -3.69
CA GLN A 19 2.27 -10.65 -4.72
C GLN A 19 1.67 -10.74 -6.12
N GLY A 20 2.03 -9.79 -6.97
CA GLY A 20 1.47 -9.57 -8.30
C GLY A 20 0.62 -8.30 -8.40
N SER A 21 0.34 -7.65 -7.27
CA SER A 21 -0.42 -6.39 -7.21
C SER A 21 0.47 -5.16 -7.07
N GLN A 22 1.79 -5.34 -6.94
CA GLN A 22 2.75 -4.24 -6.85
C GLN A 22 2.97 -3.56 -8.20
N TRP A 23 3.22 -2.26 -8.18
CA TRP A 23 3.57 -1.48 -9.36
C TRP A 23 4.30 -0.19 -8.97
N ALA A 24 5.18 0.30 -9.83
CA ALA A 24 5.94 1.53 -9.58
C ALA A 24 5.04 2.77 -9.58
N GLY A 25 5.07 3.55 -8.49
CA GLY A 25 4.19 4.69 -8.25
C GLY A 25 3.03 4.40 -7.31
N MET A 26 2.85 3.15 -6.86
CA MET A 26 1.80 2.78 -5.93
C MET A 26 1.89 3.57 -4.62
N GLY A 27 0.73 3.92 -4.06
CA GLY A 27 0.64 4.68 -2.79
C GLY A 27 1.03 6.16 -2.89
N LYS A 28 1.82 6.60 -3.88
CA LYS A 28 2.35 7.98 -3.99
C LYS A 28 1.27 9.06 -3.98
N SER A 29 0.17 8.81 -4.69
CA SER A 29 -0.97 9.74 -4.74
C SER A 29 -1.66 9.89 -3.37
N LEU A 30 -1.91 8.78 -2.67
CA LEU A 30 -2.52 8.79 -1.34
C LEU A 30 -1.56 9.35 -0.27
N TYR A 31 -0.26 9.09 -0.42
CA TYR A 31 0.78 9.65 0.43
C TYR A 31 0.76 11.18 0.45
N GLY A 32 0.53 11.81 -0.71
CA GLY A 32 0.40 13.27 -0.80
C GLY A 32 -0.95 13.85 -0.34
N GLN A 33 -1.99 13.02 -0.17
CA GLN A 33 -3.37 13.47 0.05
C GLN A 33 -3.95 13.09 1.41
N SER A 34 -3.42 12.05 2.06
CA SER A 34 -3.97 11.52 3.31
C SER A 34 -2.89 11.42 4.38
N LYS A 35 -3.02 12.26 5.41
CA LYS A 35 -2.09 12.26 6.56
C LYS A 35 -2.00 10.87 7.23
N ALA A 36 -3.14 10.24 7.49
CA ALA A 36 -3.19 8.92 8.11
C ALA A 36 -2.49 7.85 7.26
N PHE A 37 -2.62 7.92 5.94
CA PHE A 37 -1.91 7.02 5.02
C PHE A 37 -0.41 7.30 5.03
N SER A 38 0.01 8.57 4.93
CA SER A 38 1.43 8.94 4.97
C SER A 38 2.12 8.48 6.25
N GLU A 39 1.49 8.70 7.42
CA GLU A 39 2.06 8.30 8.70
C GLU A 39 2.16 6.78 8.86
N SER A 40 1.23 6.02 8.26
CA SER A 40 1.31 4.57 8.25
C SER A 40 2.43 4.09 7.33
N LEU A 41 2.51 4.64 6.12
CA LEU A 41 3.51 4.25 5.14
C LEU A 41 4.93 4.64 5.58
N ASP A 42 5.09 5.77 6.26
CA ASP A 42 6.38 6.20 6.85
C ASP A 42 6.88 5.20 7.91
N ARG A 43 5.98 4.65 8.74
CA ARG A 43 6.36 3.60 9.70
C ARG A 43 6.80 2.33 8.98
N SER A 44 6.11 1.95 7.90
CA SER A 44 6.49 0.81 7.07
C SER A 44 7.88 1.03 6.44
N PHE A 45 8.15 2.21 5.87
CA PHE A 45 9.46 2.56 5.34
C PHE A 45 10.57 2.51 6.39
N ALA A 46 10.31 3.05 7.59
CA ALA A 46 11.27 3.01 8.69
C ALA A 46 11.58 1.58 9.13
N ALA A 47 10.58 0.69 9.18
CA ALA A 47 10.78 -0.72 9.51
C ALA A 47 11.63 -1.47 8.47
N CYS A 48 11.53 -1.09 7.19
CA CYS A 48 12.29 -1.69 6.10
C CYS A 48 13.69 -1.08 5.90
N ALA A 49 13.98 0.09 6.49
CA ALA A 49 15.19 0.86 6.20
C ALA A 49 16.50 0.12 6.49
N ALA A 50 16.52 -0.79 7.47
CA ALA A 50 17.71 -1.59 7.81
C ALA A 50 17.93 -2.81 6.88
N HIS A 51 16.93 -3.15 6.06
CA HIS A 51 16.90 -4.40 5.30
C HIS A 51 16.96 -4.21 3.79
N LEU A 52 16.65 -3.02 3.28
CA LEU A 52 16.55 -2.74 1.85
C LEU A 52 17.46 -1.57 1.45
N GLN A 53 18.24 -1.80 0.39
CA GLN A 53 19.04 -0.78 -0.27
C GLN A 53 18.91 -1.00 -1.79
N PRO A 54 18.38 -0.03 -2.57
CA PRO A 54 17.82 1.26 -2.17
C PRO A 54 16.58 1.17 -1.25
N SER A 55 16.14 2.31 -0.69
CA SER A 55 15.01 2.31 0.23
C SER A 55 13.71 1.87 -0.46
N LEU A 56 12.80 1.25 0.30
CA LEU A 56 11.49 0.83 -0.21
C LEU A 56 10.71 1.99 -0.82
N GLN A 57 10.79 3.18 -0.20
CA GLN A 57 10.16 4.39 -0.72
C GLN A 57 10.66 4.75 -2.12
N SER A 58 11.97 4.69 -2.34
CA SER A 58 12.57 5.06 -3.63
C SER A 58 12.16 4.09 -4.74
N VAL A 59 12.07 2.79 -4.44
CA VAL A 59 11.52 1.78 -5.35
C VAL A 59 10.02 2.00 -5.61
N MET A 60 9.21 2.14 -4.55
CA MET A 60 7.76 2.33 -4.67
C MET A 60 7.40 3.62 -5.40
N PHE A 61 8.18 4.70 -5.27
CA PHE A 61 7.87 6.00 -5.88
C PHE A 61 8.49 6.22 -7.26
N GLY A 62 9.22 5.22 -7.76
CA GLY A 62 9.61 5.09 -9.16
C GLY A 62 11.05 5.47 -9.49
N ASP A 63 11.90 5.78 -8.51
CA ASP A 63 13.30 6.11 -8.76
C ASP A 63 14.11 4.86 -9.15
N HIS A 64 13.71 3.71 -8.61
CA HIS A 64 14.28 2.38 -8.86
C HIS A 64 13.18 1.38 -9.23
N ALA A 65 12.32 1.78 -10.18
CA ALA A 65 11.10 1.05 -10.55
C ALA A 65 11.36 -0.40 -10.98
N GLU A 66 12.53 -0.70 -11.55
CA GLU A 66 12.96 -2.03 -11.98
C GLU A 66 13.05 -3.05 -10.83
N LEU A 67 13.17 -2.58 -9.58
CA LEU A 67 13.28 -3.45 -8.42
C LEU A 67 11.92 -3.87 -7.85
N ILE A 68 10.82 -3.23 -8.25
CA ILE A 68 9.51 -3.44 -7.63
C ILE A 68 9.02 -4.89 -7.74
N ASP A 69 9.41 -5.60 -8.80
CA ASP A 69 9.02 -7.00 -9.03
C ASP A 69 9.93 -8.03 -8.35
N ARG A 70 11.06 -7.61 -7.77
CA ARG A 70 11.87 -8.52 -6.96
C ARG A 70 11.15 -8.86 -5.67
N MET A 71 11.23 -10.11 -5.25
CA MET A 71 10.55 -10.64 -4.07
C MET A 71 10.82 -9.83 -2.79
N ASP A 72 12.04 -9.34 -2.61
CA ASP A 72 12.46 -8.54 -1.45
C ASP A 72 11.83 -7.13 -1.40
N TYR A 73 11.34 -6.61 -2.53
CA TYR A 73 10.61 -5.33 -2.61
C TYR A 73 9.10 -5.52 -2.78
N ALA A 74 8.68 -6.48 -3.59
CA ALA A 74 7.27 -6.74 -3.88
C ALA A 74 6.49 -7.08 -2.61
N GLN A 75 7.06 -7.90 -1.72
CA GLN A 75 6.40 -8.33 -0.48
C GLN A 75 6.21 -7.17 0.50
N PRO A 76 7.24 -6.36 0.85
CA PRO A 76 7.02 -5.15 1.63
C PRO A 76 6.08 -4.16 0.96
N ALA A 77 6.15 -3.96 -0.36
CA ALA A 77 5.35 -2.95 -1.06
C ALA A 77 3.83 -3.20 -0.99
N ILE A 78 3.37 -4.45 -1.01
CA ILE A 78 1.94 -4.79 -0.91
C ILE A 78 1.40 -4.84 0.53
N VAL A 79 2.30 -4.85 1.52
CA VAL A 79 1.95 -4.88 2.96
C VAL A 79 2.02 -3.48 3.58
N ALA A 80 2.94 -2.63 3.10
CA ALA A 80 3.29 -1.32 3.64
C ALA A 80 2.15 -0.29 3.55
#